data_AF-A0A9X3J104-F1
#
_entry.id   AF-A0A9X3J104-F1
#
_cell.length_a   1.000
_cell.length_b   1.000
_cell.length_c   1.000
_cell.angle_alpha   90.00
_cell.angle_beta   90.00
_cell.angle_gamma   90.00
#
_symmetry.space_group_name_H-M   'P 1'
#
loop_
_entity.id
_entity.type
_entity.pdbx_description
1 polymer ?
#
loop_
_entity_poly.entity_id
_entity_poly.type
_entity_poly.pdbx_seq_one_letter_code
_entity_poly.pdbx_strand_id
1 'polypeptide(L)'
;MDARPLGRTGLHVAPVGFGAYRVHVESGLHRQAFEEAVRAGVNLVDTSANYGDGGSEILIGQVLRELFEGRVAGREDVVVVTKAGYLQGTALELAHERQPPYPDLVRYQDSCWHCLHPEFLADQLALSRQRLGLQTIDVFLLHNPEYFFIDRENRAGEVTAEDREEFDRRLREAFGFLEQAVLRGEIAWYGVSSNSFVDPPDSGQYVSLGGALALAREAFGALHHFAVAELPLNLYELGALTEAQPDGSPSTLALARREGLALLVNRPLNAFVDEGEGPHMIRLADAPGPKDQPRDPLPILRALQRLEGEWAQGLGARLAAEYGDGIRDLLRWGSELQSGLGQIRDLGHWLHLRNNVISAHCAQIEASLTSDLDPGLLPEFRAFWDDYGQQMLAALDAIEDDFRARAQALTDAIGDRLAAATPAAWRGLPLSRRAVLTLLALPVTCVLVGMRRPAYVHDMASLGMVRPKPGVGPGKVDADALVAAFRRRAQH
;
A
#
# COMPACT_ATOMS: atom_id res chain seq x y z
N MET A 1 -10.53 20.36 -9.69
CA MET A 1 -9.59 19.51 -10.46
C MET A 1 -10.24 19.17 -11.79
N ASP A 2 -9.47 19.08 -12.88
CA ASP A 2 -10.02 18.65 -14.18
C ASP A 2 -10.33 17.14 -14.13
N ALA A 3 -11.60 16.78 -14.03
CA ALA A 3 -12.04 15.40 -14.01
C ALA A 3 -11.79 14.70 -15.36
N ARG A 4 -11.52 13.39 -15.33
CA ARG A 4 -11.32 12.50 -16.47
C ARG A 4 -12.52 11.58 -16.60
N PRO A 5 -12.97 11.24 -17.82
CA PRO A 5 -13.93 10.17 -18.01
C PRO A 5 -13.41 8.88 -17.38
N LEU A 6 -14.24 8.22 -16.57
CA LEU A 6 -13.95 6.90 -16.03
C LEU A 6 -14.22 5.85 -17.12
N GLY A 7 -13.31 5.78 -18.10
CA GLY A 7 -13.49 4.93 -19.28
C GLY A 7 -14.80 5.28 -20.00
N ARG A 8 -15.58 4.24 -20.33
CA ARG A 8 -16.90 4.34 -21.00
C ARG A 8 -18.09 4.44 -20.04
N THR A 9 -17.88 4.59 -18.74
CA THR A 9 -18.94 4.55 -17.73
C THR A 9 -19.87 5.77 -17.72
N GLY A 10 -19.46 6.88 -18.36
CA GLY A 10 -20.11 8.19 -18.26
C GLY A 10 -19.77 8.98 -17.00
N LEU A 11 -19.17 8.34 -15.98
CA LEU A 11 -18.71 8.99 -14.75
C LEU A 11 -17.43 9.79 -15.01
N HIS A 12 -17.18 10.80 -14.17
CA HIS A 12 -16.00 11.65 -14.25
C HIS A 12 -15.27 11.68 -12.91
N VAL A 13 -13.96 11.43 -12.93
CA VAL A 13 -13.15 11.28 -11.71
C VAL A 13 -11.93 12.18 -11.72
N ALA A 14 -11.54 12.65 -10.54
CA ALA A 14 -10.28 13.33 -10.32
C ALA A 14 -9.12 12.42 -10.77
N PRO A 15 -8.03 12.97 -11.33
CA PRO A 15 -6.89 12.17 -11.76
C PRO A 15 -6.22 11.43 -10.60
N VAL A 16 -6.32 11.96 -9.39
CA VAL A 16 -5.85 11.33 -8.16
C VAL A 16 -7.06 10.91 -7.34
N GLY A 17 -7.08 9.65 -6.93
CA GLY A 17 -8.13 9.05 -6.11
C GLY A 17 -7.63 8.71 -4.71
N PHE A 18 -8.56 8.60 -3.77
CA PHE A 18 -8.28 8.20 -2.39
C PHE A 18 -8.25 6.67 -2.28
N GLY A 19 -7.05 6.10 -2.16
CA GLY A 19 -6.88 4.67 -1.90
C GLY A 19 -7.01 4.37 -0.41
N ALA A 20 -7.97 3.54 -0.01
CA ALA A 20 -8.31 3.30 1.39
C ALA A 20 -7.62 2.06 2.00
N TYR A 21 -6.63 1.48 1.33
CA TYR A 21 -5.83 0.40 1.94
C TYR A 21 -5.16 0.88 3.24
N ARG A 22 -5.34 0.13 4.33
CA ARG A 22 -4.93 0.48 5.71
C ARG A 22 -5.58 1.74 6.28
N VAL A 23 -6.75 2.14 5.76
CA VAL A 23 -7.69 3.03 6.45
C VAL A 23 -8.49 2.20 7.45
N HIS A 24 -8.84 2.81 8.58
CA HIS A 24 -9.51 2.12 9.69
C HIS A 24 -10.44 3.09 10.40
N VAL A 25 -11.63 2.62 10.75
CA VAL A 25 -12.73 3.41 11.34
C VAL A 25 -12.35 4.11 12.65
N GLU A 26 -11.48 3.50 13.44
CA GLU A 26 -11.08 4.04 14.74
C GLU A 26 -10.06 5.19 14.65
N SER A 27 -9.51 5.46 13.46
CA SER A 27 -8.51 6.51 13.29
C SER A 27 -9.16 7.84 12.92
N GLY A 28 -9.18 8.77 13.89
CA GLY A 28 -9.62 10.16 13.65
C GLY A 28 -8.81 10.86 12.54
N LEU A 29 -7.51 10.54 12.41
CA LEU A 29 -6.67 11.07 11.33
C LEU A 29 -7.09 10.56 9.96
N HIS A 30 -7.50 9.29 9.85
CA HIS A 30 -7.97 8.74 8.57
C HIS A 30 -9.30 9.36 8.15
N ARG A 31 -10.20 9.56 9.11
CA ARG A 31 -11.48 10.25 8.92
C ARG A 31 -11.27 11.68 8.40
N GLN A 32 -10.43 12.46 9.09
CA GLN A 32 -10.10 13.83 8.67
C GLN A 32 -9.47 13.87 7.28
N ALA A 33 -8.54 12.95 6.99
CA ALA A 33 -7.93 12.85 5.67
C ALA A 33 -8.97 12.60 4.55
N PHE A 34 -9.89 11.66 4.74
CA PHE A 34 -10.88 11.38 3.72
C PHE A 34 -11.87 12.55 3.53
N GLU A 35 -12.29 13.19 4.63
CA GLU A 35 -13.11 14.41 4.58
C GLU A 35 -12.42 15.52 3.77
N GLU A 36 -11.16 15.81 4.08
CA GLU A 36 -10.39 16.84 3.38
C GLU A 36 -10.16 16.47 1.91
N ALA A 37 -10.05 15.18 1.57
CA ALA A 37 -9.87 14.75 0.20
C ALA A 37 -11.10 15.12 -0.63
N VAL A 38 -12.29 14.80 -0.14
CA VAL A 38 -13.55 15.17 -0.79
C VAL A 38 -13.67 16.70 -0.91
N ARG A 39 -13.38 17.45 0.17
CA ARG A 39 -13.39 18.92 0.14
C ARG A 39 -12.38 19.53 -0.84
N ALA A 40 -11.25 18.87 -1.06
CA ALA A 40 -10.25 19.27 -2.04
C ALA A 40 -10.62 18.90 -3.49
N GLY A 41 -11.76 18.22 -3.69
CA GLY A 41 -12.28 17.81 -4.99
C GLY A 41 -11.80 16.43 -5.45
N VAL A 42 -11.21 15.62 -4.57
CA VAL A 42 -10.98 14.19 -4.83
C VAL A 42 -12.33 13.51 -4.76
N ASN A 43 -12.77 12.93 -5.86
CA ASN A 43 -14.09 12.34 -5.93
C ASN A 43 -14.12 10.85 -6.24
N LEU A 44 -12.97 10.19 -6.40
CA LEU A 44 -12.91 8.74 -6.44
C LEU A 44 -12.33 8.22 -5.13
N VAL A 45 -13.03 7.30 -4.49
CA VAL A 45 -12.52 6.53 -3.35
C VAL A 45 -12.52 5.05 -3.70
N ASP A 46 -11.39 4.41 -3.43
CA ASP A 46 -11.19 2.98 -3.62
C ASP A 46 -11.01 2.28 -2.27
N THR A 47 -11.87 1.32 -1.97
CA THR A 47 -11.84 0.51 -0.74
C THR A 47 -12.02 -0.97 -1.08
N SER A 48 -12.15 -1.84 -0.08
CA SER A 48 -12.40 -3.27 -0.27
C SER A 48 -13.01 -3.86 1.00
N ALA A 49 -13.80 -4.93 0.85
CA ALA A 49 -14.45 -5.61 1.97
C ALA A 49 -13.43 -6.14 3.01
N ASN A 50 -12.24 -6.55 2.60
CA ASN A 50 -11.20 -7.07 3.49
C ASN A 50 -10.33 -5.98 4.16
N TYR A 51 -10.47 -4.71 3.80
CA TYR A 51 -9.63 -3.65 4.36
C TYR A 51 -10.05 -3.30 5.79
N GLY A 52 -9.23 -3.71 6.76
CA GLY A 52 -9.52 -3.54 8.18
C GLY A 52 -10.78 -4.29 8.60
N ASP A 53 -11.01 -5.47 8.01
CA ASP A 53 -12.21 -6.29 8.24
C ASP A 53 -13.53 -5.53 8.01
N GLY A 54 -13.59 -4.80 6.89
CA GLY A 54 -14.70 -3.90 6.54
C GLY A 54 -14.66 -2.53 7.22
N GLY A 55 -13.76 -2.30 8.17
CA GLY A 55 -13.60 -1.03 8.88
C GLY A 55 -13.30 0.15 7.95
N SER A 56 -12.61 -0.08 6.83
CA SER A 56 -12.42 0.96 5.80
C SER A 56 -13.76 1.40 5.19
N GLU A 57 -14.61 0.46 4.77
CA GLU A 57 -15.92 0.76 4.19
C GLU A 57 -16.84 1.50 5.18
N ILE A 58 -16.80 1.11 6.46
CA ILE A 58 -17.56 1.78 7.52
C ILE A 58 -17.12 3.24 7.66
N LEU A 59 -15.81 3.51 7.70
CA LEU A 59 -15.29 4.87 7.78
C LEU A 59 -15.75 5.72 6.59
N ILE A 60 -15.56 5.20 5.37
CA ILE A 60 -15.95 5.90 4.14
C ILE A 60 -17.46 6.20 4.16
N GLY A 61 -18.28 5.21 4.49
CA GLY A 61 -19.74 5.37 4.55
C GLY A 61 -20.21 6.38 5.59
N GLN A 62 -19.59 6.41 6.78
CA GLN A 62 -19.89 7.41 7.81
C GLN A 62 -19.54 8.82 7.34
N VAL A 63 -18.34 9.02 6.79
CA VAL A 63 -17.90 10.34 6.33
C VAL A 63 -18.75 10.82 5.16
N LEU A 64 -19.04 9.97 4.17
CA LEU A 64 -19.88 10.36 3.03
C LEU A 64 -21.29 10.78 3.49
N ARG A 65 -21.90 10.03 4.40
CA ARG A 65 -23.21 10.38 4.96
C ARG A 65 -23.20 11.76 5.60
N GLU A 66 -22.21 12.05 6.43
CA GLU A 66 -22.05 13.36 7.08
C GLU A 66 -21.82 14.49 6.06
N LEU A 67 -21.02 14.23 5.01
CA LEU A 67 -20.80 15.21 3.94
C LEU A 67 -22.07 15.46 3.11
N PHE A 68 -22.89 14.44 2.89
CA PHE A 68 -24.16 14.56 2.16
C PHE A 68 -25.20 15.31 3.01
N GLU A 69 -25.37 14.94 4.28
CA GLU A 69 -26.25 15.62 5.23
C GLU A 69 -25.85 17.09 5.42
N GLY A 70 -24.54 17.35 5.49
CA GLY A 70 -23.95 18.68 5.58
C GLY A 70 -23.93 19.48 4.27
N ARG A 71 -24.38 18.89 3.15
CA ARG A 71 -24.34 19.48 1.79
C ARG A 71 -22.96 19.96 1.35
N VAL A 72 -21.91 19.27 1.81
CA VAL A 72 -20.53 19.49 1.36
C VAL A 72 -20.29 18.82 0.01
N ALA A 73 -20.94 17.68 -0.24
CA ALA A 73 -20.99 16.96 -1.50
C ALA A 73 -22.36 16.30 -1.68
N GLY A 74 -22.77 16.02 -2.92
CA GLY A 74 -23.87 15.13 -3.27
C GLY A 74 -23.41 13.69 -3.48
N ARG A 75 -24.35 12.73 -3.55
CA ARG A 75 -24.02 11.33 -3.86
C ARG A 75 -23.43 11.20 -5.26
N GLU A 76 -23.95 11.99 -6.19
CA GLU A 76 -23.52 12.10 -7.58
C GLU A 76 -22.14 12.72 -7.74
N ASP A 77 -21.64 13.43 -6.72
CA ASP A 77 -20.33 14.06 -6.76
C ASP A 77 -19.20 13.09 -6.46
N VAL A 78 -19.48 11.89 -5.93
CA VAL A 78 -18.48 10.91 -5.49
C VAL A 78 -18.67 9.57 -6.20
N VAL A 79 -17.56 8.97 -6.62
CA VAL A 79 -17.45 7.63 -7.18
C VAL A 79 -16.81 6.70 -6.14
N VAL A 80 -17.55 5.67 -5.76
CA VAL A 80 -17.10 4.67 -4.79
C VAL A 80 -16.81 3.34 -5.49
N VAL A 81 -15.56 2.91 -5.36
CA VAL A 81 -15.08 1.60 -5.81
C VAL A 81 -14.90 0.70 -4.59
N THR A 82 -15.49 -0.49 -4.60
CA THR A 82 -15.17 -1.55 -3.64
C THR A 82 -14.90 -2.87 -4.34
N LYS A 83 -14.40 -3.85 -3.60
CA LYS A 83 -13.93 -5.13 -4.14
C LYS A 83 -14.26 -6.29 -3.22
N ALA A 84 -14.45 -7.47 -3.83
CA ALA A 84 -14.60 -8.73 -3.10
C ALA A 84 -13.79 -9.85 -3.77
N GLY A 85 -13.38 -10.81 -2.94
CA GLY A 85 -12.60 -11.97 -3.37
C GLY A 85 -11.93 -12.67 -2.18
N TYR A 86 -11.45 -11.88 -1.23
CA TYR A 86 -10.78 -12.38 -0.03
C TYR A 86 -11.74 -12.80 1.07
N LEU A 87 -11.41 -13.91 1.73
CA LEU A 87 -11.98 -14.33 3.01
C LEU A 87 -10.87 -14.28 4.06
N GLN A 88 -10.94 -13.24 4.90
CA GLN A 88 -10.01 -12.94 5.99
C GLN A 88 -10.85 -12.42 7.17
N GLY A 89 -10.31 -12.48 8.40
CA GLY A 89 -11.01 -11.96 9.59
C GLY A 89 -12.42 -12.54 9.74
N THR A 90 -13.40 -11.67 10.01
CA THR A 90 -14.81 -12.06 10.18
C THR A 90 -15.35 -12.83 8.97
N ALA A 91 -14.96 -12.47 7.74
CA ALA A 91 -15.44 -13.17 6.55
C ALA A 91 -14.93 -14.62 6.46
N LEU A 92 -13.73 -14.87 6.98
CA LEU A 92 -13.18 -16.22 7.07
C LEU A 92 -13.87 -17.04 8.16
N GLU A 93 -14.16 -16.45 9.31
CA GLU A 93 -14.91 -17.09 10.40
C GLU A 93 -16.30 -17.53 9.92
N LEU A 94 -17.04 -16.63 9.26
CA LEU A 94 -18.35 -16.95 8.67
C LEU A 94 -18.28 -18.07 7.63
N ALA A 95 -17.20 -18.12 6.83
CA ALA A 95 -17.01 -19.17 5.85
C ALA A 95 -16.68 -20.54 6.46
N HIS A 96 -16.07 -20.58 7.64
CA HIS A 96 -15.87 -21.82 8.40
C HIS A 96 -17.19 -22.35 8.97
N GLU A 97 -18.08 -21.46 9.39
CA GLU A 97 -19.38 -21.82 9.98
C GLU A 97 -20.43 -22.20 8.93
N ARG A 98 -20.28 -21.75 7.68
CA ARG A 98 -21.25 -21.99 6.60
C ARG A 98 -21.32 -23.48 6.22
N GLN A 99 -22.54 -24.02 6.15
CA GLN A 99 -22.82 -25.37 5.64
C GLN A 99 -24.01 -25.35 4.66
N PRO A 100 -23.80 -25.77 3.39
CA PRO A 100 -22.54 -26.18 2.77
C PRO A 100 -21.57 -24.99 2.58
N PRO A 101 -20.25 -25.24 2.48
CA PRO A 101 -19.29 -24.18 2.16
C PRO A 101 -19.61 -23.57 0.79
N TYR A 102 -19.13 -22.34 0.54
CA TYR A 102 -19.24 -21.75 -0.79
C TYR A 102 -18.59 -22.68 -1.83
N PRO A 103 -19.20 -22.85 -3.01
CA PRO A 103 -18.53 -23.49 -4.13
C PRO A 103 -17.27 -22.72 -4.54
N ASP A 104 -16.35 -23.40 -5.23
CA ASP A 104 -15.13 -22.81 -5.82
C ASP A 104 -14.15 -22.13 -4.86
N LEU A 105 -14.26 -22.39 -3.55
CA LEU A 105 -13.30 -21.90 -2.55
C LEU A 105 -11.85 -22.29 -2.88
N VAL A 106 -10.98 -21.29 -2.84
CA VAL A 106 -9.52 -21.42 -2.96
C VAL A 106 -8.90 -21.20 -1.59
N ARG A 107 -8.27 -22.23 -1.01
CA ARG A 107 -7.65 -22.17 0.31
C ARG A 107 -6.15 -21.90 0.18
N TYR A 108 -5.81 -20.66 -0.17
CA TYR A 108 -4.44 -20.23 -0.42
C TYR A 108 -3.53 -20.38 0.81
N GLN A 109 -4.01 -19.96 1.99
CA GLN A 109 -3.33 -20.16 3.28
C GLN A 109 -4.34 -20.20 4.43
N ASP A 110 -3.93 -20.65 5.61
CA ASP A 110 -4.82 -20.83 6.78
C ASP A 110 -5.60 -19.57 7.16
N SER A 111 -4.96 -18.40 7.06
CA SER A 111 -5.56 -17.10 7.42
C SER A 111 -6.15 -16.32 6.25
N CYS A 112 -6.16 -16.88 5.04
CA CYS A 112 -6.66 -16.19 3.85
C CYS A 112 -7.12 -17.19 2.79
N TRP A 113 -8.44 -17.28 2.61
CA TRP A 113 -9.05 -17.98 1.47
C TRP A 113 -9.51 -16.97 0.42
N HIS A 114 -9.90 -17.48 -0.75
CA HIS A 114 -10.39 -16.69 -1.86
C HIS A 114 -11.60 -17.36 -2.53
N CYS A 115 -12.56 -16.55 -3.00
CA CYS A 115 -13.75 -17.03 -3.69
C CYS A 115 -14.33 -15.96 -4.60
N LEU A 116 -14.78 -16.36 -5.79
CA LEU A 116 -15.53 -15.52 -6.73
C LEU A 116 -16.90 -16.12 -7.10
N HIS A 117 -17.33 -17.16 -6.40
CA HIS A 117 -18.60 -17.80 -6.67
C HIS A 117 -19.76 -16.80 -6.40
N PRO A 118 -20.82 -16.77 -7.25
CA PRO A 118 -21.96 -15.87 -7.07
C PRO A 118 -22.55 -15.79 -5.67
N GLU A 119 -22.65 -16.93 -4.96
CA GLU A 119 -23.16 -16.93 -3.57
C GLU A 119 -22.29 -16.09 -2.62
N PHE A 120 -20.97 -16.23 -2.71
CA PHE A 120 -20.06 -15.44 -1.89
C PHE A 120 -20.09 -13.97 -2.27
N LEU A 121 -20.10 -13.68 -3.58
CA LEU A 121 -20.17 -12.30 -4.08
C LEU A 121 -21.47 -11.61 -3.66
N ALA A 122 -22.59 -12.33 -3.60
CA ALA A 122 -23.86 -11.80 -3.11
C ALA A 122 -23.77 -11.36 -1.64
N ASP A 123 -23.23 -12.22 -0.79
CA ASP A 123 -23.05 -11.93 0.65
C ASP A 123 -22.10 -10.73 0.85
N GLN A 124 -20.97 -10.69 0.10
CA GLN A 124 -20.03 -9.57 0.19
C GLN A 124 -20.60 -8.25 -0.36
N LEU A 125 -21.36 -8.28 -1.45
CA LEU A 125 -22.01 -7.09 -2.00
C LEU A 125 -23.02 -6.51 -1.01
N ALA A 126 -23.86 -7.35 -0.40
CA ALA A 126 -24.84 -6.93 0.60
C ALA A 126 -24.16 -6.27 1.81
N LEU A 127 -23.13 -6.91 2.36
CA LEU A 127 -22.37 -6.38 3.50
C LEU A 127 -21.64 -5.08 3.15
N SER A 128 -21.06 -4.97 1.95
CA SER A 128 -20.36 -3.76 1.49
C SER A 128 -21.33 -2.59 1.37
N ARG A 129 -22.52 -2.80 0.78
CA ARG A 129 -23.58 -1.78 0.70
C ARG A 129 -24.06 -1.34 2.07
N GLN A 130 -24.20 -2.26 3.02
CA GLN A 130 -24.55 -1.96 4.41
C GLN A 130 -23.47 -1.10 5.09
N ARG A 131 -22.19 -1.49 5.01
CA ARG A 131 -21.08 -0.75 5.65
C ARG A 131 -20.89 0.64 5.05
N LEU A 132 -20.99 0.75 3.73
CA LEU A 132 -20.90 2.03 3.01
C LEU A 132 -22.17 2.89 3.19
N GLY A 133 -23.30 2.29 3.56
CA GLY A 133 -24.59 2.98 3.63
C GLY A 133 -25.10 3.43 2.26
N LEU A 134 -24.78 2.70 1.20
CA LEU A 134 -25.10 3.06 -0.19
C LEU A 134 -26.11 2.09 -0.80
N GLN A 135 -27.12 2.65 -1.47
CA GLN A 135 -28.04 1.86 -2.29
C GLN A 135 -27.36 1.31 -3.54
N THR A 136 -26.55 2.10 -4.22
CA THR A 136 -25.80 1.69 -5.41
C THR A 136 -24.33 1.99 -5.22
N ILE A 137 -23.47 1.01 -5.44
CA ILE A 137 -22.01 1.18 -5.52
C ILE A 137 -21.66 1.52 -6.98
N ASP A 138 -20.78 2.50 -7.21
CA ASP A 138 -20.49 2.93 -8.60
C ASP A 138 -19.70 1.86 -9.36
N VAL A 139 -18.70 1.25 -8.72
CA VAL A 139 -17.90 0.18 -9.30
C VAL A 139 -17.64 -0.93 -8.30
N PHE A 140 -17.92 -2.17 -8.68
CA PHE A 140 -17.56 -3.36 -7.90
C PHE A 140 -16.51 -4.19 -8.64
N LEU A 141 -15.37 -4.44 -8.01
CA LEU A 141 -14.27 -5.20 -8.62
C LEU A 141 -14.18 -6.62 -8.05
N LEU A 142 -13.94 -7.60 -8.92
CA LEU A 142 -13.41 -8.90 -8.50
C LEU A 142 -11.95 -8.71 -8.08
N HIS A 143 -11.60 -9.11 -6.86
CA HIS A 143 -10.31 -8.82 -6.26
C HIS A 143 -9.34 -9.99 -6.40
N ASN A 144 -8.28 -9.78 -7.18
CA ASN A 144 -7.15 -10.67 -7.41
C ASN A 144 -7.54 -12.11 -7.77
N PRO A 145 -8.24 -12.31 -8.91
CA PRO A 145 -8.64 -13.65 -9.36
C PRO A 145 -7.44 -14.60 -9.56
N GLU A 146 -6.22 -14.07 -9.77
CA GLU A 146 -4.98 -14.84 -9.91
C GLU A 146 -4.66 -15.78 -8.72
N TYR A 147 -5.30 -15.59 -7.55
CA TYR A 147 -5.16 -16.51 -6.41
C TYR A 147 -5.54 -17.96 -6.74
N PHE A 148 -6.43 -18.16 -7.71
CA PHE A 148 -6.70 -19.49 -8.23
C PHE A 148 -5.46 -20.11 -8.88
N PHE A 149 -4.76 -19.38 -9.76
CA PHE A 149 -3.54 -19.87 -10.40
C PHE A 149 -2.41 -20.10 -9.40
N ILE A 150 -2.25 -19.20 -8.42
CA ILE A 150 -1.26 -19.35 -7.36
C ILE A 150 -1.52 -20.64 -6.54
N ASP A 151 -2.77 -20.94 -6.20
CA ASP A 151 -3.11 -22.19 -5.49
C ASP A 151 -2.83 -23.44 -6.35
N ARG A 152 -3.12 -23.39 -7.66
CA ARG A 152 -2.81 -24.48 -8.58
C ARG A 152 -1.31 -24.73 -8.69
N GLU A 153 -0.54 -23.68 -8.91
CA GLU A 153 0.92 -23.76 -8.97
C GLU A 153 1.52 -24.27 -7.66
N ASN A 154 1.04 -23.80 -6.50
CA ASN A 154 1.52 -24.27 -5.20
C ASN A 154 1.23 -25.75 -4.92
N ARG A 155 0.11 -26.28 -5.44
CA ARG A 155 -0.31 -27.68 -5.17
C ARG A 155 0.18 -28.67 -6.22
N ALA A 156 0.19 -28.28 -7.48
CA ALA A 156 0.47 -29.14 -8.62
C ALA A 156 1.81 -28.83 -9.32
N GLY A 157 2.45 -27.69 -9.00
CA GLY A 157 3.72 -27.26 -9.57
C GLY A 157 3.60 -26.52 -10.91
N GLU A 158 2.41 -26.51 -11.52
CA GLU A 158 2.14 -25.81 -12.78
C GLU A 158 0.64 -25.44 -12.89
N VAL A 159 0.32 -24.56 -13.84
CA VAL A 159 -1.07 -24.20 -14.20
C VAL A 159 -1.38 -24.81 -15.57
N THR A 160 -2.35 -25.72 -15.63
CA THR A 160 -2.67 -26.45 -16.87
C THR A 160 -3.65 -25.69 -17.78
N ALA A 161 -3.91 -26.23 -18.97
CA ALA A 161 -4.94 -25.69 -19.85
C ALA A 161 -6.34 -25.84 -19.24
N GLU A 162 -6.62 -26.97 -18.58
CA GLU A 162 -7.89 -27.22 -17.88
C GLU A 162 -8.08 -26.24 -16.71
N ASP A 163 -7.02 -25.88 -16.00
CA ASP A 163 -7.10 -24.84 -14.97
C ASP A 163 -7.49 -23.48 -15.56
N ARG A 164 -6.97 -23.13 -16.75
CA ARG A 164 -7.35 -21.89 -17.44
C ARG A 164 -8.81 -21.91 -17.91
N GLU A 165 -9.30 -23.06 -18.40
CA GLU A 165 -10.71 -23.23 -18.75
C GLU A 165 -11.63 -23.10 -17.51
N GLU A 166 -11.22 -23.69 -16.39
CA GLU A 166 -11.95 -23.58 -15.12
C GLU A 166 -11.93 -22.15 -14.56
N PHE A 167 -10.82 -21.44 -14.71
CA PHE A 167 -10.73 -20.02 -14.37
C PHE A 167 -11.72 -19.18 -15.20
N ASP A 168 -11.78 -19.40 -16.51
CA ASP A 168 -12.70 -18.71 -17.41
C ASP A 168 -14.17 -19.03 -17.08
N ARG A 169 -14.48 -20.28 -16.70
CA ARG A 169 -15.81 -20.66 -16.20
C ARG A 169 -16.18 -19.85 -14.95
N ARG A 170 -15.29 -19.79 -13.94
CA ARG A 170 -15.50 -19.03 -12.69
C ARG A 170 -15.72 -17.56 -12.95
N LEU A 171 -14.91 -16.94 -13.82
CA LEU A 171 -15.08 -15.52 -14.19
C LEU A 171 -16.41 -15.28 -14.91
N ARG A 172 -16.82 -16.17 -15.82
CA ARG A 172 -18.10 -16.05 -16.53
C ARG A 172 -19.29 -16.08 -15.57
N GLU A 173 -19.27 -16.96 -14.58
CA GLU A 173 -20.31 -17.01 -13.53
C GLU A 173 -20.32 -15.76 -12.65
N ALA A 174 -19.15 -15.30 -12.23
CA ALA A 174 -19.01 -14.06 -11.47
C ALA A 174 -19.54 -12.84 -12.24
N PHE A 175 -19.17 -12.69 -13.52
CA PHE A 175 -19.71 -11.64 -14.39
C PHE A 175 -21.22 -11.77 -14.58
N GLY A 176 -21.73 -13.00 -14.72
CA GLY A 176 -23.16 -13.23 -14.79
C GLY A 176 -23.91 -12.72 -13.56
N PHE A 177 -23.39 -12.98 -12.37
CA PHE A 177 -23.92 -12.42 -11.13
C PHE A 177 -23.85 -10.88 -11.10
N LEU A 178 -22.71 -10.31 -11.49
CA LEU A 178 -22.50 -8.84 -11.45
C LEU A 178 -23.41 -8.10 -12.43
N GLU A 179 -23.67 -8.65 -13.62
CA GLU A 179 -24.65 -8.08 -14.56
C GLU A 179 -26.06 -8.09 -13.97
N GLN A 180 -26.45 -9.15 -13.27
CA GLN A 180 -27.73 -9.17 -12.55
C GLN A 180 -27.75 -8.14 -11.41
N ALA A 181 -26.63 -7.91 -10.72
CA ALA A 181 -26.51 -6.87 -9.71
C ALA A 181 -26.64 -5.45 -10.32
N VAL A 182 -26.15 -5.24 -11.54
CA VAL A 182 -26.39 -4.00 -12.30
C VAL A 182 -27.87 -3.83 -12.62
N LEU A 183 -28.54 -4.87 -13.13
CA LEU A 183 -29.97 -4.81 -13.44
C LEU A 183 -30.82 -4.56 -12.18
N ARG A 184 -30.38 -5.04 -11.01
CA ARG A 184 -31.00 -4.74 -9.70
C ARG A 184 -30.65 -3.36 -9.14
N GLY A 185 -29.77 -2.60 -9.79
CA GLY A 185 -29.31 -1.28 -9.35
C GLY A 185 -28.43 -1.30 -8.10
N GLU A 186 -27.82 -2.45 -7.78
CA GLU A 186 -26.98 -2.62 -6.60
C GLU A 186 -25.56 -2.11 -6.84
N ILE A 187 -25.11 -2.23 -8.09
CA ILE A 187 -23.86 -1.69 -8.61
C ILE A 187 -24.15 -0.98 -9.95
N ALA A 188 -23.37 0.03 -10.34
CA ALA A 188 -23.52 0.67 -11.64
C ALA A 188 -22.62 0.04 -12.71
N TRP A 189 -21.39 -0.30 -12.34
CA TRP A 189 -20.38 -0.92 -13.21
C TRP A 189 -19.59 -1.97 -12.44
N TYR A 190 -18.87 -2.83 -13.17
CA TYR A 190 -17.95 -3.77 -12.56
C TYR A 190 -16.63 -3.89 -13.32
N GLY A 191 -15.71 -4.62 -12.71
CA GLY A 191 -14.37 -4.79 -13.22
C GLY A 191 -13.58 -5.85 -12.49
N VAL A 192 -12.26 -5.86 -12.73
CA VAL A 192 -11.31 -6.75 -12.06
C VAL A 192 -10.15 -5.91 -11.53
N SER A 193 -9.75 -6.17 -10.29
CA SER A 193 -8.46 -5.75 -9.75
C SER A 193 -7.53 -6.96 -9.83
N SER A 194 -6.40 -6.83 -10.53
CA SER A 194 -5.42 -7.92 -10.62
C SER A 194 -4.00 -7.38 -10.61
N ASN A 195 -3.14 -8.03 -9.84
CA ASN A 195 -1.72 -7.74 -9.84
C ASN A 195 -1.03 -8.27 -11.08
N SER A 196 -1.56 -9.32 -11.71
CA SER A 196 -0.93 -9.98 -12.85
C SER A 196 -1.35 -9.42 -14.21
N PHE A 197 -2.20 -8.39 -14.24
CA PHE A 197 -2.45 -7.59 -15.47
C PHE A 197 -1.19 -6.93 -16.05
N VAL A 198 -0.10 -6.91 -15.28
CA VAL A 198 1.18 -6.34 -15.69
C VAL A 198 2.26 -7.39 -15.90
N ASP A 199 1.94 -8.66 -15.70
CA ASP A 199 2.90 -9.75 -15.89
C ASP A 199 3.02 -10.11 -17.38
N PRO A 200 4.16 -10.72 -17.79
CA PRO A 200 4.29 -11.31 -19.11
C PRO A 200 3.20 -12.37 -19.36
N PRO A 201 2.65 -12.47 -20.59
CA PRO A 201 1.59 -13.43 -20.90
C PRO A 201 1.94 -14.92 -20.72
N ASP A 202 3.23 -15.25 -20.68
CA ASP A 202 3.74 -16.60 -20.43
C ASP A 202 3.91 -16.92 -18.94
N SER A 203 3.67 -15.96 -18.04
CA SER A 203 3.61 -16.20 -16.60
C SER A 203 2.46 -17.15 -16.25
N GLY A 204 2.74 -18.13 -15.37
CA GLY A 204 1.74 -19.09 -14.90
C GLY A 204 0.53 -18.43 -14.22
N GLN A 205 0.76 -17.27 -13.57
CA GLN A 205 -0.25 -16.54 -12.79
C GLN A 205 -0.90 -15.40 -13.59
N TYR A 206 -0.57 -15.27 -14.88
CA TYR A 206 -1.06 -14.18 -15.73
C TYR A 206 -2.58 -14.23 -15.91
N VAL A 207 -3.25 -13.13 -15.54
CA VAL A 207 -4.65 -12.87 -15.84
C VAL A 207 -4.72 -11.89 -17.00
N SER A 208 -5.40 -12.28 -18.08
CA SER A 208 -5.53 -11.45 -19.28
C SER A 208 -6.66 -10.44 -19.15
N LEU A 209 -6.36 -9.14 -19.22
CA LEU A 209 -7.40 -8.10 -19.30
C LEU A 209 -8.27 -8.28 -20.55
N GLY A 210 -7.65 -8.63 -21.69
CA GLY A 210 -8.35 -8.88 -22.94
C GLY A 210 -9.25 -10.12 -22.86
N GLY A 211 -8.79 -11.16 -22.16
CA GLY A 211 -9.57 -12.37 -21.88
C GLY A 211 -10.79 -12.07 -21.00
N ALA A 212 -10.60 -11.35 -19.89
CA ALA A 212 -11.70 -10.93 -19.03
C ALA A 212 -12.75 -10.09 -19.80
N LEU A 213 -12.30 -9.17 -20.66
CA LEU A 213 -13.21 -8.40 -21.52
C LEU A 213 -13.96 -9.29 -22.53
N ALA A 214 -13.28 -10.27 -23.12
CA ALA A 214 -13.90 -11.22 -24.04
C ALA A 214 -14.99 -12.04 -23.35
N LEU A 215 -14.73 -12.56 -22.14
CA LEU A 215 -15.72 -13.30 -21.35
C LEU A 215 -16.97 -12.47 -21.04
N ALA A 216 -16.81 -11.18 -20.69
CA ALA A 216 -17.93 -10.28 -20.46
C ALA A 216 -18.76 -10.06 -21.75
N ARG A 217 -18.09 -9.93 -22.90
CA ARG A 217 -18.75 -9.79 -24.22
C ARG A 217 -19.46 -11.06 -24.67
N GLU A 218 -18.87 -12.22 -24.45
CA GLU A 218 -19.49 -13.50 -24.77
C GLU A 218 -20.80 -13.70 -24.02
N ALA A 219 -20.81 -13.34 -22.73
CA ALA A 219 -21.96 -13.56 -21.87
C ALA A 219 -23.07 -12.51 -22.06
N PHE A 220 -22.74 -11.25 -22.36
CA PHE A 220 -23.71 -10.14 -22.34
C PHE A 220 -23.67 -9.20 -23.57
N GLY A 221 -22.90 -9.57 -24.59
CA GLY A 221 -22.80 -8.84 -25.86
C GLY A 221 -22.29 -7.40 -25.67
N ALA A 222 -22.81 -6.47 -26.46
CA ALA A 222 -22.44 -5.05 -26.39
C ALA A 222 -22.99 -4.31 -25.15
N LEU A 223 -23.94 -4.91 -24.42
CA LEU A 223 -24.61 -4.29 -23.28
C LEU A 223 -23.93 -4.59 -21.94
N HIS A 224 -22.78 -5.26 -21.95
CA HIS A 224 -22.04 -5.60 -20.74
C HIS A 224 -21.51 -4.38 -19.98
N HIS A 225 -21.46 -4.47 -18.65
CA HIS A 225 -21.02 -3.40 -17.73
C HIS A 225 -19.60 -3.61 -17.17
N PHE A 226 -18.82 -4.52 -17.75
CA PHE A 226 -17.37 -4.59 -17.48
C PHE A 226 -16.70 -3.32 -18.04
N ALA A 227 -16.14 -2.47 -17.18
CA ALA A 227 -15.61 -1.18 -17.60
C ALA A 227 -14.33 -0.72 -16.89
N VAL A 228 -13.91 -1.40 -15.82
CA VAL A 228 -12.81 -0.94 -14.95
C VAL A 228 -11.80 -2.05 -14.73
N ALA A 229 -10.53 -1.72 -14.82
CA ALA A 229 -9.44 -2.56 -14.35
C ALA A 229 -8.57 -1.79 -13.35
N GLU A 230 -8.24 -2.43 -12.25
CA GLU A 230 -7.26 -1.93 -11.29
C GLU A 230 -5.99 -2.78 -11.37
N LEU A 231 -4.83 -2.13 -11.45
CA LEU A 231 -3.53 -2.78 -11.59
C LEU A 231 -2.41 -1.99 -10.91
N PRO A 232 -1.30 -2.66 -10.56
CA PRO A 232 -0.11 -1.99 -10.07
C PRO A 232 0.61 -1.25 -11.20
N LEU A 233 0.99 -0.01 -10.96
CA LEU A 233 1.88 0.72 -11.84
C LEU A 233 2.65 1.78 -11.05
N ASN A 234 3.97 1.69 -11.10
CA ASN A 234 4.87 2.70 -10.52
C ASN A 234 6.18 2.75 -11.32
N LEU A 235 7.19 3.43 -10.81
CA LEU A 235 8.46 3.61 -11.52
C LEU A 235 9.20 2.29 -11.80
N TYR A 236 8.97 1.24 -11.00
CA TYR A 236 9.64 -0.07 -11.14
C TYR A 236 8.72 -1.18 -11.63
N GLU A 237 7.42 -1.12 -11.30
CA GLU A 237 6.38 -2.02 -11.81
C GLU A 237 5.80 -1.46 -13.12
N LEU A 238 6.59 -1.47 -14.21
CA LEU A 238 6.22 -0.88 -15.52
C LEU A 238 5.51 -1.85 -16.48
N GLY A 239 5.16 -3.05 -16.04
CA GLY A 239 4.62 -4.10 -16.92
C GLY A 239 3.36 -3.71 -17.70
N ALA A 240 2.48 -2.88 -17.11
CA ALA A 240 1.30 -2.35 -17.81
C ALA A 240 1.65 -1.51 -19.07
N LEU A 241 2.89 -0.99 -19.13
CA LEU A 241 3.43 -0.21 -20.24
C LEU A 241 4.29 -1.06 -21.18
N THR A 242 4.95 -2.12 -20.67
CA THR A 242 5.98 -2.87 -21.42
C THR A 242 5.55 -4.24 -21.94
N GLU A 243 4.57 -4.89 -21.30
CA GLU A 243 4.20 -6.27 -21.64
C GLU A 243 3.13 -6.32 -22.74
N ALA A 244 3.53 -6.85 -23.90
CA ALA A 244 2.63 -7.06 -25.03
C ALA A 244 1.48 -8.00 -24.63
N GLN A 245 0.29 -7.72 -25.14
CA GLN A 245 -0.92 -8.46 -24.80
C GLN A 245 -1.20 -9.56 -25.84
N PRO A 246 -1.86 -10.67 -25.46
CA PRO A 246 -2.18 -11.77 -26.39
C PRO A 246 -3.00 -11.38 -27.62
N ASP A 247 -3.74 -10.27 -27.55
CA ASP A 247 -4.56 -9.75 -28.65
C ASP A 247 -3.77 -8.87 -29.64
N GLY A 248 -2.45 -8.79 -29.48
CA GLY A 248 -1.56 -7.97 -30.29
C GLY A 248 -1.44 -6.51 -29.85
N SER A 249 -2.10 -6.09 -28.76
CA SER A 249 -1.86 -4.77 -28.18
C SER A 249 -0.43 -4.67 -27.66
N PRO A 250 0.25 -3.53 -27.83
CA PRO A 250 1.62 -3.38 -27.35
C PRO A 250 1.73 -3.37 -25.82
N SER A 251 0.63 -3.11 -25.10
CA SER A 251 0.60 -3.08 -23.64
C SER A 251 -0.83 -3.11 -23.07
N THR A 252 -0.98 -3.41 -21.78
CA THR A 252 -2.26 -3.33 -21.04
C THR A 252 -2.86 -1.92 -21.11
N LEU A 253 -2.01 -0.88 -21.02
CA LEU A 253 -2.41 0.52 -21.19
C LEU A 253 -3.03 0.79 -22.58
N ALA A 254 -2.41 0.25 -23.64
CA ALA A 254 -2.90 0.43 -25.01
C ALA A 254 -4.22 -0.33 -25.25
N LEU A 255 -4.32 -1.55 -24.73
CA LEU A 255 -5.54 -2.36 -24.75
C LEU A 255 -6.71 -1.60 -24.10
N ALA A 256 -6.54 -1.16 -22.84
CA ALA A 256 -7.60 -0.48 -22.11
C ALA A 256 -8.06 0.80 -22.83
N ARG A 257 -7.12 1.58 -23.38
CA ARG A 257 -7.44 2.78 -24.15
C ARG A 257 -8.24 2.46 -25.42
N ARG A 258 -7.86 1.42 -26.16
CA ARG A 258 -8.57 0.99 -27.39
C ARG A 258 -10.01 0.59 -27.08
N GLU A 259 -10.21 -0.10 -25.96
CA GLU A 259 -11.50 -0.66 -25.55
C GLU A 259 -12.35 0.29 -24.69
N GLY A 260 -11.83 1.47 -24.35
CA GLY A 260 -12.53 2.45 -23.51
C GLY A 260 -12.68 2.01 -22.05
N LEU A 261 -11.78 1.17 -21.55
CA LEU A 261 -11.75 0.74 -20.14
C LEU A 261 -11.08 1.80 -19.27
N ALA A 262 -11.59 1.96 -18.05
CA ALA A 262 -10.94 2.77 -17.02
C ALA A 262 -9.79 2.00 -16.39
N LEU A 263 -8.64 2.65 -16.21
CA LEU A 263 -7.49 2.10 -15.49
C LEU A 263 -7.26 2.84 -14.19
N LEU A 264 -7.46 2.13 -13.09
CA LEU A 264 -7.13 2.57 -11.74
C LEU A 264 -5.75 2.03 -11.37
N VAL A 265 -4.81 2.92 -11.08
CA VAL A 265 -3.46 2.52 -10.68
C VAL A 265 -3.39 2.38 -9.16
N ASN A 266 -3.06 1.20 -8.67
CA ASN A 266 -2.69 0.99 -7.28
C ASN A 266 -1.16 0.89 -7.12
N ARG A 267 -0.70 0.89 -5.85
CA ARG A 267 0.73 0.92 -5.47
C ARG A 267 1.60 1.98 -6.19
N PRO A 268 1.14 3.22 -6.44
CA PRO A 268 1.95 4.19 -7.19
C PRO A 268 3.25 4.61 -6.50
N LEU A 269 3.35 4.36 -5.18
CA LEU A 269 4.43 4.86 -4.34
C LEU A 269 5.07 3.79 -3.45
N ASN A 270 4.65 2.54 -3.56
CA ASN A 270 5.23 1.40 -2.85
C ASN A 270 5.63 0.39 -3.92
N ALA A 271 6.88 0.45 -4.35
CA ALA A 271 7.38 -0.33 -5.47
C ALA A 271 8.03 -1.60 -4.96
N PHE A 272 7.68 -2.73 -5.58
CA PHE A 272 8.47 -3.96 -5.43
C PHE A 272 9.69 -3.90 -6.35
N VAL A 273 10.86 -4.13 -5.76
CA VAL A 273 12.14 -4.11 -6.45
C VAL A 273 12.92 -5.37 -6.14
N ASP A 274 13.67 -5.83 -7.14
CA ASP A 274 14.61 -6.93 -7.01
C ASP A 274 15.87 -6.53 -7.79
N GLU A 275 16.78 -5.82 -7.09
CA GLU A 275 18.06 -5.35 -7.62
C GLU A 275 19.23 -6.30 -7.23
N GLY A 276 18.95 -7.60 -7.04
CA GLY A 276 19.96 -8.64 -6.72
C GLY A 276 20.12 -8.97 -5.23
N GLU A 277 19.39 -8.26 -4.36
CA GLU A 277 19.30 -8.55 -2.91
C GLU A 277 18.01 -9.32 -2.56
N GLY A 278 17.28 -9.78 -3.58
CA GLY A 278 15.96 -10.38 -3.45
C GLY A 278 14.82 -9.36 -3.44
N PRO A 279 13.58 -9.84 -3.61
CA PRO A 279 12.40 -8.99 -3.71
C PRO A 279 12.12 -8.27 -2.40
N HIS A 280 12.13 -6.93 -2.44
CA HIS A 280 11.79 -6.07 -1.31
C HIS A 280 10.98 -4.87 -1.78
N MET A 281 10.44 -4.11 -0.83
CA MET A 281 9.61 -2.95 -1.12
C MET A 281 10.38 -1.66 -0.82
N ILE A 282 10.34 -0.70 -1.74
CA ILE A 282 10.84 0.65 -1.53
C ILE A 282 9.70 1.67 -1.61
N ARG A 283 9.84 2.76 -0.85
CA ARG A 283 8.91 3.88 -0.87
C ARG A 283 9.40 4.94 -1.85
N LEU A 284 8.57 5.31 -2.82
CA LEU A 284 8.86 6.38 -3.79
C LEU A 284 8.48 7.76 -3.23
N ALA A 285 8.98 8.10 -2.05
CA ALA A 285 8.72 9.38 -1.39
C ALA A 285 9.94 9.80 -0.56
N ASP A 286 10.16 11.11 -0.45
CA ASP A 286 11.20 11.68 0.39
C ASP A 286 11.12 11.14 1.83
N ALA A 287 12.29 10.86 2.40
CA ALA A 287 12.38 10.56 3.82
C ALA A 287 11.88 11.78 4.62
N PRO A 288 11.11 11.58 5.70
CA PRO A 288 10.74 12.69 6.58
C PRO A 288 12.00 13.30 7.23
N GLY A 289 11.85 14.42 7.96
CA GLY A 289 12.92 14.96 8.82
C GLY A 289 13.98 15.83 8.12
N PRO A 290 14.98 16.32 8.88
CA PRO A 290 16.04 17.18 8.36
C PRO A 290 16.92 16.44 7.34
N LYS A 291 17.27 17.14 6.26
CA LYS A 291 18.17 16.63 5.21
C LYS A 291 19.63 16.94 5.55
N ASP A 292 20.56 16.19 4.96
CA ASP A 292 22.00 16.48 4.92
C ASP A 292 22.74 16.54 6.27
N GLN A 293 22.31 15.72 7.24
CA GLN A 293 22.96 15.61 8.55
C GLN A 293 23.34 14.17 8.91
N PRO A 294 24.14 13.46 8.08
CA PRO A 294 24.56 12.10 8.42
C PRO A 294 25.44 12.11 9.67
N ARG A 295 25.17 11.20 10.61
CA ARG A 295 26.02 10.93 11.77
C ARG A 295 26.41 9.46 11.77
N ASP A 296 27.70 9.17 11.92
CA ASP A 296 28.17 7.80 12.13
C ASP A 296 27.78 7.35 13.55
N PRO A 297 26.93 6.31 13.71
CA PRO A 297 26.53 5.84 15.03
C PRO A 297 27.65 5.12 15.79
N LEU A 298 28.69 4.60 15.12
CA LEU A 298 29.68 3.73 15.77
C LEU A 298 30.49 4.42 16.88
N PRO A 299 31.02 5.64 16.72
CA PRO A 299 31.73 6.32 17.80
C PRO A 299 30.84 6.59 19.03
N ILE A 300 29.55 6.86 18.78
CA ILE A 300 28.56 7.21 19.81
C ILE A 300 28.10 5.95 20.55
N LEU A 301 27.91 4.83 19.84
CA LEU A 301 27.65 3.51 20.42
C LEU A 301 28.83 3.02 21.26
N ARG A 302 30.06 3.23 20.82
CA ARG A 302 31.26 2.92 21.63
C ARG A 302 31.32 3.74 22.91
N ALA A 303 30.87 5.00 22.89
CA ALA A 303 30.79 5.82 24.09
C ALA A 303 29.71 5.30 25.05
N LEU A 304 28.55 4.88 24.52
CA LEU A 304 27.51 4.23 25.31
C LEU A 304 28.03 2.94 25.97
N GLN A 305 28.69 2.06 25.21
CA GLN A 305 29.29 0.81 25.69
C GLN A 305 30.30 1.01 26.84
N ARG A 306 30.99 2.16 26.89
CA ARG A 306 31.85 2.47 28.04
C ARG A 306 31.03 2.65 29.33
N LEU A 307 29.91 3.37 29.26
CA LEU A 307 28.98 3.53 30.39
C LEU A 307 28.36 2.18 30.78
N GLU A 308 28.10 1.29 29.83
CA GLU A 308 27.64 -0.09 30.12
C GLU A 308 28.70 -0.86 30.93
N GLY A 309 29.97 -0.70 30.57
CA GLY A 309 31.09 -1.27 31.32
C GLY A 309 31.21 -0.69 32.74
N GLU A 310 31.04 0.62 32.89
CA GLU A 310 31.03 1.31 34.19
C GLU A 310 29.87 0.82 35.07
N TRP A 311 28.68 0.63 34.50
CA TRP A 311 27.55 0.02 35.20
C TRP A 311 27.88 -1.41 35.68
N ALA A 312 28.31 -2.26 34.75
CA ALA A 312 28.53 -3.68 35.02
C ALA A 312 29.65 -3.93 36.04
N GLN A 313 30.64 -3.04 36.12
CA GLN A 313 31.76 -3.12 37.07
C GLN A 313 31.52 -2.33 38.36
N GLY A 314 30.65 -1.31 38.32
CA GLY A 314 30.35 -0.40 39.42
C GLY A 314 29.03 -0.73 40.12
N LEU A 315 28.03 0.14 39.93
CA LEU A 315 26.75 0.05 40.63
C LEU A 315 26.02 -1.27 40.34
N GLY A 316 25.99 -1.74 39.10
CA GLY A 316 25.39 -3.03 38.73
C GLY A 316 26.08 -4.23 39.40
N ALA A 317 27.42 -4.19 39.56
CA ALA A 317 28.14 -5.25 40.28
C ALA A 317 27.76 -5.34 41.75
N ARG A 318 27.54 -4.18 42.40
CA ARG A 318 27.12 -4.08 43.81
C ARG A 318 25.68 -4.58 43.98
N LEU A 319 24.80 -4.21 43.06
CA LEU A 319 23.40 -4.63 43.10
C LEU A 319 23.19 -6.11 42.78
N ALA A 320 24.10 -6.74 42.02
CA ALA A 320 24.01 -8.16 41.68
C ALA A 320 23.95 -9.09 42.91
N ALA A 321 24.53 -8.66 44.04
CA ALA A 321 24.48 -9.43 45.28
C ALA A 321 23.06 -9.56 45.87
N GLU A 322 22.19 -8.60 45.59
CA GLU A 322 20.83 -8.52 46.15
C GLU A 322 19.75 -8.86 45.11
N TYR A 323 19.93 -8.43 43.87
CA TYR A 323 18.95 -8.58 42.78
C TYR A 323 19.34 -9.66 41.75
N GLY A 324 20.49 -10.32 41.93
CA GLY A 324 21.01 -11.35 41.04
C GLY A 324 21.84 -10.81 39.87
N ASP A 325 22.65 -11.68 39.26
CA ASP A 325 23.62 -11.28 38.22
C ASP A 325 23.00 -10.62 36.98
N GLY A 326 21.72 -10.87 36.69
CA GLY A 326 21.01 -10.28 35.56
C GLY A 326 20.98 -8.75 35.57
N ILE A 327 21.11 -8.11 36.74
CA ILE A 327 21.14 -6.64 36.83
C ILE A 327 22.39 -6.03 36.17
N ARG A 328 23.47 -6.81 36.03
CA ARG A 328 24.69 -6.35 35.33
C ARG A 328 24.48 -6.21 33.83
N ASP A 329 23.58 -7.01 33.26
CA ASP A 329 23.28 -7.04 31.83
C ASP A 329 22.07 -6.16 31.46
N LEU A 330 21.46 -5.48 32.44
CA LEU A 330 20.24 -4.68 32.27
C LEU A 330 20.40 -3.54 31.25
N LEU A 331 21.61 -2.97 31.15
CA LEU A 331 21.91 -1.78 30.35
C LEU A 331 22.92 -2.09 29.23
N ARG A 332 22.53 -2.96 28.30
CA ARG A 332 23.39 -3.42 27.19
C ARG A 332 22.99 -2.92 25.80
N TRP A 333 22.18 -1.86 25.74
CA TRP A 333 21.67 -1.30 24.49
C TRP A 333 22.74 -0.89 23.48
N GLY A 334 23.85 -0.28 23.87
CA GLY A 334 24.97 0.06 22.99
C GLY A 334 25.59 -1.18 22.33
N SER A 335 25.71 -2.28 23.07
CA SER A 335 26.19 -3.56 22.53
C SER A 335 25.16 -4.24 21.63
N GLU A 336 23.89 -4.26 22.05
CA GLU A 336 22.77 -4.84 21.29
C GLU A 336 22.50 -4.09 20.00
N LEU A 337 22.44 -2.75 20.06
CA LEU A 337 22.24 -1.90 18.90
C LEU A 337 23.38 -2.09 17.90
N GLN A 338 24.65 -2.04 18.34
CA GLN A 338 25.78 -2.21 17.42
C GLN A 338 25.74 -3.57 16.71
N SER A 339 25.42 -4.65 17.42
CA SER A 339 25.33 -5.98 16.81
C SER A 339 24.09 -6.15 15.93
N GLY A 340 22.99 -5.49 16.27
CA GLY A 340 21.72 -5.52 15.56
C GLY A 340 21.60 -4.54 14.39
N LEU A 341 22.52 -3.59 14.21
CA LEU A 341 22.43 -2.56 13.16
C LEU A 341 22.16 -3.15 11.76
N GLY A 342 22.84 -4.24 11.41
CA GLY A 342 22.66 -4.91 10.11
C GLY A 342 21.32 -5.62 9.92
N GLN A 343 20.56 -5.84 11.00
CA GLN A 343 19.24 -6.49 10.96
C GLN A 343 18.11 -5.46 10.80
N ILE A 344 18.40 -4.17 10.99
CA ILE A 344 17.43 -3.10 10.83
C ILE A 344 17.28 -2.78 9.34
N ARG A 345 16.18 -3.29 8.78
CA ARG A 345 15.82 -3.15 7.36
C ARG A 345 15.82 -1.72 6.82
N ASP A 346 15.19 -0.77 7.51
CA ASP A 346 14.97 0.59 7.00
C ASP A 346 14.66 1.59 8.14
N LEU A 347 14.53 2.87 7.78
CA LEU A 347 14.17 3.95 8.71
C LEU A 347 12.83 3.71 9.42
N GLY A 348 11.85 3.12 8.76
CA GLY A 348 10.55 2.82 9.36
C GLY A 348 10.65 1.73 10.43
N HIS A 349 11.40 0.68 10.15
CA HIS A 349 11.73 -0.38 11.11
C HIS A 349 12.50 0.21 12.31
N TRP A 350 13.47 1.09 12.06
CA TRP A 350 14.19 1.81 13.11
C TRP A 350 13.26 2.63 14.01
N LEU A 351 12.42 3.48 13.43
CA LEU A 351 11.48 4.32 14.20
C LEU A 351 10.51 3.49 15.04
N HIS A 352 10.10 2.32 14.54
CA HIS A 352 9.26 1.41 15.32
C HIS A 352 10.02 0.84 16.52
N LEU A 353 11.25 0.34 16.33
CA LEU A 353 12.10 -0.19 17.41
C LEU A 353 12.37 0.90 18.46
N ARG A 354 12.81 2.08 18.01
CA ARG A 354 13.07 3.25 18.86
C ARG A 354 11.87 3.59 19.74
N ASN A 355 10.70 3.79 19.13
CA ASN A 355 9.55 4.37 19.83
C ASN A 355 8.75 3.35 20.64
N ASN A 356 8.70 2.09 20.22
CA ASN A 356 7.81 1.09 20.84
C ASN A 356 8.54 0.02 21.65
N VAL A 357 9.82 -0.24 21.35
CA VAL A 357 10.59 -1.29 22.02
C VAL A 357 11.59 -0.67 22.99
N ILE A 358 12.52 0.12 22.46
CA ILE A 358 13.64 0.68 23.22
C ILE A 358 13.12 1.68 24.26
N SER A 359 12.28 2.64 23.84
CA SER A 359 11.73 3.65 24.75
C SER A 359 10.90 3.03 25.88
N ALA A 360 10.10 2.00 25.58
CA ALA A 360 9.29 1.30 26.58
C ALA A 360 10.17 0.56 27.60
N HIS A 361 11.21 -0.13 27.13
CA HIS A 361 12.14 -0.85 28.00
C HIS A 361 12.95 0.10 28.90
N CYS A 362 13.47 1.21 28.35
CA CYS A 362 14.18 2.22 29.14
C CYS A 362 13.29 2.81 30.25
N ALA A 363 12.04 3.14 29.94
CA ALA A 363 11.10 3.66 30.92
C ALA A 363 10.79 2.63 32.03
N GLN A 364 10.68 1.34 31.68
CA GLN A 364 10.46 0.27 32.65
C GLN A 364 11.65 0.11 33.61
N ILE A 365 12.88 0.15 33.07
CA ILE A 365 14.10 0.07 33.88
C ILE A 365 14.18 1.24 34.87
N GLU A 366 13.98 2.47 34.39
CA GLU A 366 14.03 3.67 35.24
C GLU A 366 13.00 3.58 36.38
N ALA A 367 11.78 3.17 36.06
CA ALA A 367 10.71 3.04 37.05
C ALA A 367 11.01 1.98 38.11
N SER A 368 11.48 0.80 37.71
CA SER A 368 11.81 -0.28 38.65
C SER A 368 12.99 0.09 39.54
N LEU A 369 14.11 0.55 38.97
CA LEU A 369 15.28 0.92 39.77
C LEU A 369 15.01 2.13 40.66
N THR A 370 14.21 3.10 40.23
CA THR A 370 13.85 4.25 41.07
C THR A 370 12.95 3.85 42.25
N SER A 371 12.11 2.82 42.09
CA SER A 371 11.20 2.32 43.13
C SER A 371 11.91 1.39 44.12
N ASP A 372 12.74 0.49 43.61
CA ASP A 372 13.14 -0.72 44.34
C ASP A 372 14.55 -0.60 44.95
N LEU A 373 15.35 0.39 44.55
CA LEU A 373 16.70 0.62 45.08
C LEU A 373 16.70 1.22 46.49
N ASP A 374 17.71 0.84 47.28
CA ASP A 374 18.02 1.51 48.56
C ASP A 374 18.12 3.04 48.35
N PRO A 375 17.41 3.86 49.15
CA PRO A 375 17.50 5.32 49.09
C PRO A 375 18.92 5.90 49.12
N GLY A 376 19.89 5.20 49.73
CA GLY A 376 21.29 5.60 49.75
C GLY A 376 22.02 5.46 48.41
N LEU A 377 21.56 4.56 47.53
CA LEU A 377 22.12 4.31 46.19
C LEU A 377 21.43 5.13 45.10
N LEU A 378 20.22 5.63 45.39
CA LEU A 378 19.40 6.34 44.42
C LEU A 378 20.07 7.59 43.80
N PRO A 379 20.82 8.44 44.53
CA PRO A 379 21.52 9.56 43.92
C PRO A 379 22.63 9.14 42.94
N GLU A 380 23.37 8.07 43.25
CA GLU A 380 24.40 7.50 42.38
C GLU A 380 23.77 6.92 41.10
N PHE A 381 22.67 6.17 41.26
CA PHE A 381 21.90 5.66 40.13
C PHE A 381 21.39 6.79 39.23
N ARG A 382 20.78 7.84 39.79
CA ARG A 382 20.22 8.96 39.00
C ARG A 382 21.30 9.69 38.21
N ALA A 383 22.45 9.97 38.82
CA ALA A 383 23.56 10.61 38.12
C ALA A 383 24.06 9.74 36.95
N PHE A 384 24.25 8.43 37.18
CA PHE A 384 24.60 7.50 36.12
C PHE A 384 23.53 7.42 35.02
N TRP A 385 22.24 7.36 35.41
CA TRP A 385 21.11 7.27 34.50
C TRP A 385 20.99 8.51 33.62
N ASP A 386 21.25 9.70 34.16
CA ASP A 386 21.27 10.94 33.39
C ASP A 386 22.35 10.90 32.30
N ASP A 387 23.58 10.50 32.65
CA ASP A 387 24.69 10.38 31.69
C ASP A 387 24.43 9.28 30.65
N TYR A 388 23.97 8.11 31.09
CA TYR A 388 23.59 7.00 30.23
C TYR A 388 22.44 7.38 29.30
N GLY A 389 21.41 8.03 29.81
CA GLY A 389 20.23 8.47 29.07
C GLY A 389 20.57 9.49 27.99
N GLN A 390 21.43 10.47 28.29
CA GLN A 390 21.93 11.43 27.29
C GLN A 390 22.72 10.73 26.17
N GLN A 391 23.62 9.82 26.54
CA GLN A 391 24.44 9.11 25.56
C GLN A 391 23.61 8.12 24.74
N MET A 392 22.61 7.49 25.35
CA MET A 392 21.65 6.62 24.69
C MET A 392 20.82 7.40 23.68
N LEU A 393 20.25 8.55 24.06
CA LEU A 393 19.51 9.41 23.13
C LEU A 393 20.39 9.85 21.95
N ALA A 394 21.64 10.24 22.21
CA ALA A 394 22.60 10.58 21.17
C ALA A 394 22.87 9.41 20.21
N ALA A 395 22.97 8.18 20.73
CA ALA A 395 23.13 6.98 19.91
C ALA A 395 21.89 6.72 19.06
N LEU A 396 20.69 6.82 19.65
CA LEU A 396 19.43 6.63 18.93
C LEU A 396 19.27 7.66 17.79
N ASP A 397 19.60 8.92 18.05
CA ASP A 397 19.51 9.96 17.03
C ASP A 397 20.56 9.79 15.92
N ALA A 398 21.77 9.34 16.25
CA ALA A 398 22.80 9.08 15.24
C ALA A 398 22.44 7.91 14.32
N ILE A 399 21.86 6.83 14.88
CA ILE A 399 21.34 5.72 14.07
C ILE A 399 20.21 6.21 13.17
N GLU A 400 19.30 7.03 13.70
CA GLU A 400 18.21 7.61 12.90
C GLU A 400 18.72 8.44 11.73
N ASP A 401 19.73 9.28 11.97
CA ASP A 401 20.32 10.13 10.95
C ASP A 401 21.06 9.34 9.86
N ASP A 402 21.75 8.25 10.23
CA ASP A 402 22.37 7.34 9.26
C ASP A 402 21.30 6.67 8.37
N PHE A 403 20.23 6.11 8.96
CA PHE A 403 19.13 5.54 8.17
C PHE A 403 18.42 6.59 7.30
N ARG A 404 18.27 7.82 7.80
CA ARG A 404 17.68 8.93 7.05
C ARG A 404 18.56 9.32 5.86
N ALA A 405 19.88 9.41 6.07
CA ALA A 405 20.84 9.72 5.00
C ALA A 405 20.82 8.65 3.89
N ARG A 406 20.75 7.36 4.26
CA ARG A 406 20.62 6.25 3.30
C ARG A 406 19.31 6.34 2.50
N ALA A 407 18.19 6.61 3.17
CA ALA A 407 16.89 6.77 2.52
C ALA A 407 16.85 8.00 1.58
N GLN A 408 17.52 9.09 1.97
CA GLN A 408 17.67 10.29 1.14
C GLN A 408 18.53 10.00 -0.10
N ALA A 409 19.68 9.34 0.06
CA ALA A 409 20.54 8.95 -1.06
C ALA A 409 19.80 8.05 -2.08
N LEU A 410 18.99 7.10 -1.61
CA LEU A 410 18.13 6.29 -2.48
C LEU A 410 17.11 7.16 -3.23
N THR A 411 16.46 8.08 -2.53
CA THR A 411 15.47 9.00 -3.12
C THR A 411 16.10 9.89 -4.19
N ASP A 412 17.29 10.43 -3.94
CA ASP A 412 18.03 11.28 -4.88
C ASP A 412 18.45 10.48 -6.11
N ALA A 413 18.96 9.26 -5.93
CA ALA A 413 19.31 8.38 -7.05
C ALA A 413 18.10 8.06 -7.94
N ILE A 414 16.93 7.79 -7.34
CA ILE A 414 15.67 7.61 -8.10
C ILE A 414 15.28 8.90 -8.81
N GLY A 415 15.41 10.04 -8.12
CA GLY A 415 15.16 11.36 -8.67
C GLY A 415 16.02 11.67 -9.89
N ASP A 416 17.30 11.31 -9.87
CA ASP A 416 18.23 11.50 -10.97
C ASP A 416 17.88 10.62 -12.17
N ARG A 417 17.57 9.33 -11.94
CA ARG A 417 17.07 8.42 -12.99
C ARG A 417 15.83 8.99 -13.68
N LEU A 418 14.88 9.50 -12.89
CA LEU A 418 13.63 10.06 -13.40
C LEU A 418 13.81 11.37 -14.18
N ALA A 419 14.89 12.13 -13.94
CA ALA A 419 15.13 13.42 -14.56
C ALA A 419 15.32 13.35 -16.09
N ALA A 420 15.69 12.18 -16.63
CA ALA A 420 15.80 11.93 -18.06
C ALA A 420 14.44 11.76 -18.76
N ALA A 421 13.44 11.25 -18.04
CA ALA A 421 12.12 10.92 -18.59
C ALA A 421 11.04 11.97 -18.29
N THR A 422 11.34 12.98 -17.45
CA THR A 422 10.37 13.94 -16.93
C THR A 422 10.75 15.40 -17.21
N PRO A 423 9.78 16.33 -17.25
CA PRO A 423 10.04 17.76 -17.42
C PRO A 423 10.99 18.33 -16.37
N ALA A 424 11.89 19.23 -16.79
CA ALA A 424 12.84 19.90 -15.88
C ALA A 424 12.14 20.67 -14.74
N ALA A 425 10.94 21.20 -14.98
CA ALA A 425 10.13 21.90 -13.98
C ALA A 425 9.73 21.02 -12.79
N TRP A 426 9.76 19.69 -12.92
CA TRP A 426 9.41 18.76 -11.85
C TRP A 426 10.59 18.38 -10.96
N ARG A 427 11.83 18.72 -11.32
CA ARG A 427 13.05 18.28 -10.60
C ARG A 427 13.07 18.71 -9.14
N GLY A 428 12.52 19.89 -8.82
CA GLY A 428 12.45 20.41 -7.45
C GLY A 428 11.25 19.92 -6.63
N LEU A 429 10.38 19.09 -7.20
CA LEU A 429 9.25 18.52 -6.47
C LEU A 429 9.70 17.30 -5.65
N PRO A 430 9.08 17.02 -4.49
CA PRO A 430 9.27 15.77 -3.76
C PRO A 430 9.08 14.55 -4.67
N LEU A 431 9.82 13.46 -4.40
CA LEU A 431 9.79 12.25 -5.23
C LEU A 431 8.37 11.70 -5.38
N SER A 432 7.55 11.74 -4.33
CA SER A 432 6.16 11.29 -4.35
C SER A 432 5.33 12.01 -5.41
N ARG A 433 5.47 13.34 -5.51
CA ARG A 433 4.79 14.16 -6.52
C ARG A 433 5.29 13.82 -7.91
N ARG A 434 6.61 13.67 -8.08
CA ARG A 434 7.22 13.34 -9.37
C ARG A 434 6.76 11.97 -9.87
N ALA A 435 6.71 10.97 -9.00
CA ALA A 435 6.22 9.64 -9.32
C ALA A 435 4.73 9.69 -9.74
N VAL A 436 3.86 10.31 -8.94
CA VAL A 436 2.42 10.41 -9.28
C VAL A 436 2.20 11.20 -10.58
N LEU A 437 2.87 12.35 -10.77
CA LEU A 437 2.77 13.13 -12.02
C LEU A 437 3.24 12.33 -13.25
N THR A 438 4.28 11.51 -13.08
CA THR A 438 4.77 10.63 -14.14
C THR A 438 3.69 9.64 -14.56
N LEU A 439 3.04 8.99 -13.59
CA LEU A 439 1.94 8.06 -13.86
C LEU A 439 0.73 8.77 -14.48
N LEU A 440 0.38 9.96 -13.99
CA LEU A 440 -0.73 10.74 -14.54
C LEU A 440 -0.52 11.21 -15.98
N ALA A 441 0.73 11.25 -16.46
CA ALA A 441 1.07 11.56 -17.85
C ALA A 441 0.94 10.34 -18.78
N LEU A 442 0.87 9.12 -18.24
CA LEU A 442 0.53 7.90 -18.96
C LEU A 442 -1.01 7.83 -19.20
N PRO A 443 -1.49 7.00 -20.15
CA PRO A 443 -2.92 6.87 -20.45
C PRO A 443 -3.70 6.08 -19.38
N VAL A 444 -3.54 6.45 -18.11
CA VAL A 444 -4.29 5.93 -16.96
C VAL A 444 -5.45 6.86 -16.62
N THR A 445 -6.48 6.31 -16.00
CA THR A 445 -7.66 7.10 -15.63
C THR A 445 -7.48 7.79 -14.29
N CYS A 446 -7.05 7.06 -13.27
CA CYS A 446 -6.89 7.57 -11.92
C CYS A 446 -5.72 6.88 -11.22
N VAL A 447 -4.95 7.61 -10.42
CA VAL A 447 -3.87 7.09 -9.57
C VAL A 447 -4.35 7.09 -8.11
N LEU A 448 -4.46 5.91 -7.52
CA LEU A 448 -4.96 5.70 -6.16
C LEU A 448 -3.84 5.90 -5.13
N VAL A 449 -3.98 6.91 -4.28
CA VAL A 449 -2.95 7.23 -3.27
C VAL A 449 -3.52 7.04 -1.86
N GLY A 450 -2.76 6.34 -1.01
CA GLY A 450 -3.07 6.10 0.40
C GLY A 450 -2.89 7.35 1.28
N MET A 451 -3.69 8.39 1.06
CA MET A 451 -3.59 9.70 1.69
C MET A 451 -4.12 9.72 3.13
N ARG A 452 -3.54 8.91 4.02
CA ARG A 452 -4.05 8.70 5.40
C ARG A 452 -3.82 9.87 6.38
N ARG A 453 -3.39 11.03 5.90
CA ARG A 453 -3.15 12.24 6.72
C ARG A 453 -3.55 13.51 5.94
N PRO A 454 -4.22 14.48 6.59
CA PRO A 454 -4.55 15.81 6.04
C PRO A 454 -3.48 16.46 5.16
N ALA A 455 -2.26 16.64 5.70
CA ALA A 455 -1.16 17.27 4.97
C ALA A 455 -0.83 16.53 3.65
N TYR A 456 -0.95 15.21 3.64
CA TYR A 456 -0.67 14.40 2.46
C TYR A 456 -1.81 14.45 1.44
N VAL A 457 -3.05 14.63 1.90
CA VAL A 457 -4.21 14.89 1.03
C VAL A 457 -4.00 16.18 0.25
N HIS A 458 -3.68 17.27 0.94
CA HIS A 458 -3.42 18.56 0.29
C HIS A 458 -2.23 18.49 -0.68
N ASP A 459 -1.17 17.76 -0.32
CA ASP A 459 -0.02 17.52 -1.18
C ASP A 459 -0.42 16.90 -2.53
N MET A 460 -1.19 15.81 -2.48
CA MET A 460 -1.62 15.06 -3.68
C MET A 460 -2.74 15.75 -4.45
N ALA A 461 -3.73 16.32 -3.77
CA ALA A 461 -4.83 17.05 -4.42
C ALA A 461 -4.33 18.26 -5.23
N SER A 462 -3.24 18.90 -4.79
CA SER A 462 -2.60 20.00 -5.52
C SER A 462 -2.04 19.59 -6.89
N LEU A 463 -1.76 18.30 -7.11
CA LEU A 463 -1.24 17.80 -8.40
C LEU A 463 -2.27 17.91 -9.52
N GLY A 464 -3.56 17.91 -9.18
CA GLY A 464 -4.63 18.15 -10.15
C GLY A 464 -4.57 19.53 -10.81
N MET A 465 -3.80 20.48 -10.25
CA MET A 465 -3.56 21.81 -10.84
C MET A 465 -2.34 21.87 -11.78
N VAL A 466 -1.38 20.95 -11.66
CA VAL A 466 -0.09 20.97 -12.38
C VAL A 466 -0.14 20.11 -13.66
N ARG A 467 -1.35 19.89 -14.19
CA ARG A 467 -1.71 18.86 -15.17
C ARG A 467 -0.74 18.71 -16.37
N PRO A 468 -0.02 17.58 -16.50
CA PRO A 468 0.46 17.11 -17.80
C PRO A 468 -0.71 16.56 -18.63
N LYS A 469 -0.88 17.03 -19.88
CA LYS A 469 -1.73 16.32 -20.84
C LYS A 469 -0.92 15.15 -21.41
N PRO A 470 -1.46 13.91 -21.47
CA PRO A 470 -0.76 12.79 -22.08
C PRO A 470 -0.25 13.15 -23.48
N GLY A 471 1.07 13.10 -23.68
CA GLY A 471 1.73 13.37 -24.96
C GLY A 471 1.73 14.83 -25.46
N VAL A 472 1.23 15.82 -24.71
CA VAL A 472 1.16 17.22 -25.18
C VAL A 472 1.61 18.23 -24.12
N GLY A 473 2.46 19.17 -24.52
CA GLY A 473 2.86 20.33 -23.72
C GLY A 473 4.01 20.07 -22.74
N PRO A 474 4.28 21.01 -21.80
CA PRO A 474 5.40 20.96 -20.87
C PRO A 474 5.33 19.84 -19.81
N GLY A 475 4.35 18.95 -19.91
CA GLY A 475 4.12 17.79 -19.04
C GLY A 475 4.38 16.44 -19.71
N LYS A 476 5.01 16.42 -20.88
CA LYS A 476 5.31 15.18 -21.61
C LYS A 476 6.30 14.32 -20.81
N VAL A 477 5.89 13.09 -20.52
CA VAL A 477 6.79 12.02 -20.08
C VAL A 477 7.22 11.24 -21.30
N ASP A 478 8.52 10.99 -21.42
CA ASP A 478 9.06 10.08 -22.43
C ASP A 478 8.97 8.65 -21.88
N ALA A 479 8.03 7.87 -22.41
CA ALA A 479 7.77 6.51 -21.96
C ALA A 479 8.97 5.58 -22.23
N ASP A 480 9.66 5.77 -23.35
CA ASP A 480 10.82 4.94 -23.69
C ASP A 480 12.01 5.29 -22.79
N ALA A 481 12.23 6.58 -22.51
CA ALA A 481 13.24 7.00 -21.55
C ALA A 481 12.91 6.57 -20.12
N LEU A 482 11.62 6.57 -19.73
CA LEU A 482 11.16 6.07 -18.43
C LEU A 482 11.48 4.58 -18.29
N VAL A 483 11.10 3.78 -19.30
CA VAL A 483 11.44 2.37 -19.36
C VAL A 483 12.95 2.21 -19.34
N ALA A 484 13.73 2.92 -20.15
CA ALA A 484 15.19 2.80 -20.14
C ALA A 484 15.84 3.15 -18.78
N ALA A 485 15.26 4.09 -18.02
CA ALA A 485 15.78 4.53 -16.73
C ALA A 485 15.51 3.54 -15.59
N PHE A 486 14.43 2.76 -15.68
CA PHE A 486 13.98 1.85 -14.61
C PHE A 486 13.85 0.38 -15.01
N ARG A 487 14.04 0.05 -16.28
CA ARG A 487 14.11 -1.34 -16.75
C ARG A 487 15.33 -1.98 -16.11
N ARG A 488 15.13 -3.16 -15.54
CA ARG A 488 16.20 -4.00 -15.00
C ARG A 488 17.30 -4.08 -16.05
N ARG A 489 18.53 -3.63 -15.74
CA ARG A 489 19.68 -4.15 -16.48
C ARG A 489 19.70 -5.63 -16.13
N ALA A 490 19.22 -6.48 -17.05
CA ALA A 490 19.49 -7.90 -16.96
C ALA A 490 21.00 -8.03 -16.80
N GLN A 491 21.45 -8.44 -15.62
CA GLN A 491 22.85 -8.80 -15.42
C GLN A 491 23.07 -10.00 -16.36
N HIS A 492 23.94 -9.80 -17.36
CA HIS A 492 24.41 -10.86 -18.24
C HIS A 492 25.19 -11.90 -17.46
#